data_AF-A0A7K4P179-F1
#
_entry.id   AF-A0A7K4P179-F1
#
_cell.length_a   1.000
_cell.length_b   1.000
_cell.length_c   1.000
_cell.angle_alpha   90.00
_cell.angle_beta   90.00
_cell.angle_gamma   90.00
#
_symmetry.space_group_name_H-M   'P 1'
#
loop_
_entity.id
_entity.type
_entity.pdbx_description
1 polymer ?
#
loop_
_entity_poly.entity_id
_entity_poly.type
_entity_poly.pdbx_seq_one_letter_code
_entity_poly.pdbx_strand_id
1 'polypeptide(L)'
;MQKIDYEGTVWVLNNNNPQPLLDHTINILEKHGVKREDMVITETPTAKVGAIVVEIWPYELVIGRVRTTRNDSFISGTEFKIELKLDEDGNYTDYL
;
A
#
# COMPACT_ATOMS: atom_id res chain seq x y z
N MET A 1 -3.48 -12.51 10.25
CA MET A 1 -3.11 -11.37 9.39
C MET A 1 -4.39 -10.76 8.84
N GLN A 2 -4.63 -9.46 9.06
CA GLN A 2 -5.87 -8.79 8.64
C GLN A 2 -5.92 -8.68 7.11
N LYS A 3 -6.95 -9.17 6.43
CA LYS A 3 -7.01 -9.02 4.96
C LYS A 3 -7.35 -7.58 4.56
N ILE A 4 -6.79 -7.11 3.44
CA ILE A 4 -7.23 -5.87 2.79
C ILE A 4 -8.50 -6.20 2.00
N ASP A 5 -9.60 -5.53 2.32
CA ASP A 5 -10.85 -5.64 1.58
C ASP A 5 -10.83 -4.67 0.40
N TYR A 6 -10.78 -5.16 -0.82
CA TYR A 6 -10.65 -4.35 -2.03
C TYR A 6 -11.41 -4.94 -3.21
N GLU A 7 -11.78 -4.08 -4.15
CA GLU A 7 -12.30 -4.47 -5.46
C GLU A 7 -11.51 -3.72 -6.54
N GLY A 8 -11.06 -4.45 -7.56
CA GLY A 8 -10.28 -3.89 -8.66
C GLY A 8 -8.87 -3.47 -8.23
N THR A 9 -8.42 -2.30 -8.66
CA THR A 9 -7.04 -1.85 -8.51
C THR A 9 -6.70 -1.40 -7.09
N VAL A 10 -5.55 -1.86 -6.60
CA VAL A 10 -4.86 -1.32 -5.42
C VAL A 10 -3.74 -0.40 -5.88
N TRP A 11 -3.83 0.87 -5.53
CA TRP A 11 -2.86 1.89 -5.93
C TRP A 11 -1.75 1.99 -4.89
N VAL A 12 -0.53 1.58 -5.26
CA VAL A 12 0.64 1.62 -4.38
C VAL A 12 1.44 2.88 -4.69
N LEU A 13 1.45 3.82 -3.74
CA LEU A 13 2.06 5.14 -3.95
C LEU A 13 3.57 5.05 -3.74
N ASN A 14 4.30 5.01 -4.86
CA ASN A 14 5.75 4.88 -4.84
C ASN A 14 6.44 6.19 -5.24
N ASN A 15 6.72 7.04 -4.25
CA ASN A 15 7.41 8.32 -4.44
C ASN A 15 8.94 8.14 -4.42
N ASN A 16 9.45 7.33 -5.36
CA ASN A 16 10.86 6.97 -5.47
C ASN A 16 11.42 6.31 -4.19
N ASN A 17 10.66 5.37 -3.60
CA ASN A 17 11.12 4.61 -2.45
C ASN A 17 12.29 3.67 -2.83
N PRO A 18 13.20 3.37 -1.89
CA PRO A 18 14.26 2.39 -2.13
C PRO A 18 13.69 1.01 -2.54
N GLN A 19 14.34 0.34 -3.49
CA GLN A 19 13.89 -0.96 -4.00
C GLN A 19 13.60 -1.99 -2.90
N PRO A 20 14.42 -2.14 -1.82
CA PRO A 20 14.12 -3.09 -0.76
C PRO A 20 12.80 -2.83 -0.03
N LEU A 21 12.44 -1.56 0.19
CA LEU A 21 11.17 -1.19 0.80
C LEU A 21 9.99 -1.47 -0.14
N LEU A 22 10.16 -1.21 -1.44
CA LEU A 22 9.13 -1.50 -2.42
C LEU A 22 8.88 -3.01 -2.57
N ASP A 23 9.94 -3.81 -2.68
CA ASP A 23 9.84 -5.27 -2.76
C ASP A 23 9.14 -5.84 -1.53
N HIS A 24 9.54 -5.39 -0.33
CA HIS A 24 8.91 -5.79 0.91
C HIS A 24 7.44 -5.36 0.99
N THR A 25 7.12 -4.13 0.60
CA THR A 25 5.74 -3.63 0.53
C THR A 25 4.86 -4.57 -0.29
N ILE A 26 5.33 -4.96 -1.47
CA ILE A 26 4.56 -5.84 -2.35
C ILE A 26 4.34 -7.21 -1.71
N ASN A 27 5.38 -7.81 -1.13
CA ASN A 27 5.26 -9.10 -0.43
C ASN A 27 4.26 -9.04 0.73
N ILE A 28 4.28 -7.95 1.51
CA ILE A 28 3.33 -7.72 2.59
C ILE A 28 1.91 -7.61 2.04
N LEU A 29 1.68 -6.83 0.99
CA LEU A 29 0.35 -6.70 0.36
C LEU A 29 -0.18 -8.04 -0.17
N GLU A 30 0.68 -8.88 -0.77
CA GLU A 30 0.31 -10.24 -1.21
C GLU A 30 -0.15 -11.11 -0.03
N LYS A 31 0.58 -11.07 1.09
CA LYS A 31 0.18 -11.81 2.31
C LYS A 31 -1.11 -11.26 2.94
N HIS A 32 -1.39 -9.98 2.75
CA HIS A 32 -2.66 -9.34 3.12
C HIS A 32 -3.79 -9.61 2.12
N GLY A 33 -3.53 -10.40 1.07
CA GLY A 33 -4.54 -10.92 0.14
C GLY A 33 -4.72 -10.11 -1.14
N VAL A 34 -3.86 -9.13 -1.41
CA VAL A 34 -3.87 -8.35 -2.66
C VAL A 34 -3.12 -9.13 -3.74
N LYS A 35 -3.73 -9.36 -4.89
CA LYS A 35 -3.07 -10.03 -6.00
C LYS A 35 -2.07 -9.10 -6.68
N ARG A 36 -0.93 -9.64 -7.13
CA ARG A 36 0.12 -8.86 -7.81
C ARG A 36 -0.42 -8.11 -9.02
N GLU A 37 -1.27 -8.75 -9.81
CA GLU A 37 -1.86 -8.17 -11.02
C GLU A 37 -2.83 -7.00 -10.74
N ASP A 38 -3.35 -6.91 -9.52
CA ASP A 38 -4.25 -5.82 -9.10
C ASP A 38 -3.48 -4.60 -8.58
N MET A 39 -2.15 -4.71 -8.38
CA MET A 39 -1.31 -3.63 -7.87
C MET A 39 -0.82 -2.72 -9.00
N VAL A 40 -1.12 -1.43 -8.89
CA VAL A 40 -0.53 -0.41 -9.75
C VAL A 40 0.41 0.46 -8.91
N ILE A 41 1.71 0.32 -9.16
CA ILE A 41 2.77 1.09 -8.52
C ILE A 41 2.94 2.39 -9.31
N THR A 42 2.68 3.53 -8.68
CA THR A 42 2.71 4.84 -9.35
C THR A 42 2.90 5.98 -8.35
N GLU A 43 3.38 7.12 -8.83
CA GLU A 43 3.39 8.40 -8.10
C GLU A 43 2.07 9.17 -8.29
N THR A 44 1.37 8.90 -9.39
CA THR A 44 0.19 9.67 -9.84
C THR A 44 -0.99 8.73 -10.07
N PRO A 45 -1.66 8.28 -9.00
CA PRO A 45 -2.79 7.36 -9.12
C PRO A 45 -4.01 8.06 -9.73
N THR A 46 -4.81 7.33 -10.51
CA THR A 46 -6.13 7.79 -11.00
C THR A 46 -7.26 7.09 -10.23
N ALA A 47 -7.09 7.03 -8.90
CA ALA A 47 -7.95 6.28 -8.01
C ALA A 47 -9.38 6.86 -7.96
N LYS A 48 -10.37 5.96 -7.92
CA LYS A 48 -11.80 6.30 -7.83
C LYS A 48 -12.29 6.10 -6.41
N VAL A 49 -13.45 6.69 -6.07
CA VAL A 49 -14.14 6.45 -4.78
C VAL A 49 -14.29 4.95 -4.54
N GLY A 50 -13.94 4.50 -3.33
CA GLY A 50 -13.97 3.09 -2.93
C GLY A 50 -12.66 2.33 -3.17
N ALA A 51 -11.78 2.82 -4.05
CA ALA A 51 -10.49 2.17 -4.32
C ALA A 51 -9.57 2.21 -3.09
N ILE A 52 -8.68 1.23 -3.01
CA ILE A 52 -7.60 1.19 -2.02
C ILE A 52 -6.38 1.92 -2.56
N VAL A 53 -5.81 2.75 -1.69
CA VAL A 53 -4.54 3.44 -1.87
C VAL A 53 -3.63 3.07 -0.72
N VAL A 54 -2.39 2.69 -1.04
CA VAL A 54 -1.39 2.28 -0.07
C VAL A 54 -0.29 3.32 -0.06
N GLU A 55 -0.17 4.02 1.07
CA GLU A 55 0.96 4.92 1.32
C GLU A 55 2.08 4.14 1.97
N ILE A 56 3.29 4.27 1.42
CA ILE A 56 4.48 3.59 1.90
C ILE A 56 5.25 4.53 2.84
N TRP A 57 5.42 4.10 4.10
CA TRP A 57 6.34 4.70 5.05
C TRP A 57 7.41 3.67 5.47
N PRO A 58 8.59 4.09 5.93
CA PRO A 58 9.67 3.16 6.27
C PRO A 58 9.33 2.09 7.32
N TYR A 59 8.32 2.31 8.17
CA TYR A 59 7.96 1.37 9.25
C TYR A 59 6.49 0.96 9.22
N GLU A 60 5.72 1.46 8.27
CA GLU A 60 4.30 1.13 8.16
C GLU A 60 3.76 1.35 6.74
N LEU A 61 2.75 0.57 6.39
CA LEU A 61 1.86 0.86 5.26
C LEU A 61 0.56 1.44 5.80
N VAL A 62 0.13 2.56 5.23
CA VAL A 62 -1.19 3.12 5.53
C VAL A 62 -2.16 2.65 4.45
N ILE A 63 -3.13 1.83 4.85
CA ILE A 63 -4.18 1.35 3.96
C ILE A 63 -5.31 2.38 3.98
N GLY A 64 -5.40 3.18 2.94
CA GLY A 64 -6.44 4.19 2.76
C GLY A 64 -7.53 3.71 1.79
N ARG A 65 -8.76 4.14 2.03
CA ARG A 65 -9.86 4.00 1.07
C ARG A 65 -10.30 5.37 0.59
N VAL A 66 -10.37 5.56 -0.73
CA VAL A 66 -10.81 6.82 -1.32
C VAL A 66 -12.26 7.10 -0.94
N ARG A 67 -12.51 8.28 -0.35
CA ARG A 67 -13.84 8.75 0.08
C ARG A 67 -14.43 9.76 -0.88
N THR A 68 -13.59 10.58 -1.51
CA THR A 68 -14.02 11.55 -2.52
C THR A 68 -12.91 11.83 -3.51
N THR A 69 -13.27 12.28 -4.71
CA THR A 69 -12.37 12.66 -5.80
C THR A 69 -12.76 14.05 -6.31
N ARG A 70 -11.77 14.92 -6.55
CA ARG A 70 -11.99 16.28 -7.06
C ARG A 70 -10.76 16.74 -7.85
N ASN A 71 -10.98 17.21 -9.08
CA ASN A 71 -9.94 17.81 -9.95
C ASN A 71 -8.66 16.95 -10.02
N ASP A 72 -8.79 15.67 -10.39
CA ASP A 72 -7.71 14.67 -10.48
C ASP A 72 -6.99 14.34 -9.15
N SER A 73 -7.43 14.91 -8.03
CA SER A 73 -7.03 14.53 -6.69
C SER A 73 -8.09 13.65 -6.02
N PHE A 74 -7.68 12.94 -4.97
CA PHE A 74 -8.57 12.17 -4.12
C PHE A 74 -8.30 12.48 -2.64
N ILE A 75 -9.30 12.22 -1.80
CA ILE A 75 -9.17 12.23 -0.34
C ILE A 75 -9.48 10.81 0.12
N SER A 76 -8.51 10.18 0.77
CA SER A 76 -8.66 8.88 1.41
C SER A 76 -8.86 9.02 2.92
N GLY A 77 -9.59 8.07 3.51
CA GLY A 77 -9.59 7.85 4.95
C GLY A 77 -8.78 6.59 5.25
N THR A 78 -7.98 6.61 6.31
CA THR A 78 -7.25 5.42 6.77
C THR A 78 -8.22 4.36 7.27
N GLU A 79 -8.14 3.16 6.71
CA GLU A 79 -8.86 1.99 7.20
C GLU A 79 -8.10 1.36 8.37
N PHE A 80 -6.80 1.12 8.16
CA PHE A 80 -5.87 0.59 9.16
C PHE A 80 -4.42 0.77 8.69
N LYS A 81 -3.49 0.39 9.55
CA LYS A 81 -2.06 0.41 9.25
C LYS A 81 -1.47 -0.99 9.39
N ILE A 82 -0.44 -1.28 8.60
CA ILE A 82 0.34 -2.51 8.68
C ILE A 82 1.75 -2.12 9.08
N GLU A 83 2.24 -2.65 10.20
CA GLU A 83 3.61 -2.43 10.65
C GLU A 83 4.59 -3.20 9.74
N LEU A 84 5.69 -2.53 9.35
CA LEU A 84 6.81 -3.14 8.65
C LEU A 84 7.95 -3.37 9.65
N LYS A 85 8.42 -4.60 9.73
CA LYS A 85 9.48 -4.98 10.68
C LYS A 85 10.84 -4.99 9.98
N LEU A 86 11.87 -4.65 10.75
CA LEU A 86 13.26 -4.83 10.37
C LEU A 86 13.88 -5.95 11.22
N ASP A 87 14.87 -6.65 10.66
CA ASP A 87 15.75 -7.53 11.42
C ASP A 87 16.84 -6.75 12.18
N GLU A 88 17.72 -7.48 12.88
CA GLU A 88 18.82 -6.88 13.66
C GLU A 88 19.84 -6.11 12.81
N ASP A 89 19.92 -6.43 11.50
CA ASP A 89 20.81 -5.78 10.53
C ASP A 89 20.13 -4.60 9.82
N GLY A 90 18.86 -4.31 10.13
CA GLY A 90 18.08 -3.23 9.55
C GLY A 90 17.46 -3.56 8.18
N ASN A 91 17.41 -4.85 7.79
CA ASN A 91 16.75 -5.28 6.56
C ASN A 91 15.27 -5.55 6.81
N TYR A 92 14.43 -5.20 5.84
CA TYR A 92 13.01 -5.51 5.90
C TYR A 92 12.79 -7.01 6.00
N THR A 93 11.98 -7.40 6.98
CA THR A 93 11.73 -8.80 7.27
C THR A 93 10.27 -9.16 7.10
N ASP A 94 10.08 -10.25 6.37
CA ASP A 94 8.79 -10.77 5.95
C ASP A 94 8.15 -11.68 7.01
N TYR A 95 8.82 -11.90 8.15
CA TYR A 95 8.32 -12.69 9.26
C TYR A 95 7.36 -11.87 10.13
N LEU A 96 6.14 -12.38 10.30
CA LEU A 96 5.12 -11.83 11.21
C LEU A 96 5.28 -12.36 12.62
#